data_AF-A0A7V3CCQ4-F1
#
_entry.id   AF-A0A7V3CCQ4-F1
#
_cell.length_a   1.000
_cell.length_b   1.000
_cell.length_c   1.000
_cell.angle_alpha   90.00
_cell.angle_beta   90.00
_cell.angle_gamma   90.00
#
_symmetry.space_group_name_H-M   'P 1'
#
loop_
_entity.id
_entity.type
_entity.pdbx_description
1 polymer ?
#
loop_
_entity_poly.entity_id
_entity_poly.type
_entity_poly.pdbx_seq_one_letter_code
_entity_poly.pdbx_strand_id
1 'polypeptide(L)'
;MERSLGRELFLELTALERERDVGLFSEGLWRTAQRQEASGRTDFAERAYRWLKDCGTADLRENAERRLAVVTGGGSFGERFERLSQGFAKEASDPAMLLAMGVGGSIYKATKLATMSRLAGRAGYWGRGLGMKLAGGFAGYALEAPVFTAVGRWGRGEKLLGPGSREELLSSCLVLGAMKGGGGLSRQVLRGRGNPALE
;
A
#
# COMPACT_ATOMS: atom_id res chain seq x y z
N MET A 1 -12.81 26.66 -9.92
CA MET A 1 -12.94 25.87 -8.68
C MET A 1 -13.77 24.60 -8.90
N GLU A 2 -14.93 24.66 -9.55
CA GLU A 2 -15.75 23.47 -9.86
C GLU A 2 -15.02 22.42 -10.71
N ARG A 3 -14.29 22.84 -11.76
CA ARG A 3 -13.50 21.93 -12.62
C ARG A 3 -12.37 21.19 -11.90
N SER A 4 -11.88 21.71 -10.76
CA SER A 4 -10.76 21.10 -10.01
C SER A 4 -11.20 20.18 -8.87
N LEU A 5 -12.38 20.41 -8.29
CA LEU A 5 -12.90 19.63 -7.15
C LEU A 5 -13.83 18.48 -7.59
N GLY A 6 -14.38 18.56 -8.80
CA GLY A 6 -15.43 17.65 -9.26
C GLY A 6 -16.82 18.11 -8.79
N ARG A 7 -17.82 17.87 -9.63
CA ARG A 7 -19.18 18.41 -9.46
C ARG A 7 -19.84 18.01 -8.16
N GLU A 8 -19.70 16.74 -7.75
CA GLU A 8 -20.32 16.22 -6.52
C GLU A 8 -19.76 16.87 -5.25
N LEU A 9 -18.43 16.94 -5.13
CA LEU A 9 -17.77 17.61 -4.00
C LEU A 9 -18.14 19.09 -3.94
N PHE A 10 -18.24 19.75 -5.11
CA PHE A 10 -18.64 21.15 -5.16
C PHE A 10 -20.07 21.37 -4.65
N LEU A 11 -21.02 20.53 -5.10
CA LEU A 11 -22.41 20.60 -4.62
C LEU A 11 -22.52 20.33 -3.12
N GLU A 12 -21.78 19.35 -2.63
CA GLU A 12 -21.76 19.02 -1.20
C GLU A 12 -21.17 20.15 -0.35
N LEU A 13 -20.05 20.75 -0.77
CA LEU A 13 -19.49 21.91 -0.09
C LEU A 13 -20.43 23.11 -0.10
N THR A 14 -21.12 23.33 -1.21
CA THR A 14 -22.12 24.41 -1.32
C THR A 14 -23.32 24.14 -0.40
N ALA A 15 -23.71 22.88 -0.22
CA ALA A 15 -24.74 22.50 0.72
C ALA A 15 -24.28 22.71 2.17
N LEU A 16 -23.04 22.34 2.49
CA LEU A 16 -22.43 22.56 3.81
C LEU A 16 -22.32 24.05 4.14
N GLU A 17 -21.95 24.89 3.19
CA GLU A 17 -21.83 26.34 3.40
C GLU A 17 -23.16 27.00 3.83
N ARG A 18 -24.31 26.39 3.48
CA ARG A 18 -25.63 26.87 3.91
C ARG A 18 -25.98 26.48 5.35
N GLU A 19 -25.26 25.53 5.93
CA GLU A 19 -25.49 25.06 7.29
C GLU A 19 -25.02 26.12 8.30
N ARG A 20 -25.92 26.54 9.19
CA ARG A 20 -25.62 27.58 10.20
C ARG A 20 -25.14 27.00 11.51
N ASP A 21 -25.50 25.74 11.78
CA ASP A 21 -25.03 25.04 12.96
C ASP A 21 -23.59 24.57 12.75
N VAL A 22 -22.68 25.06 13.61
CA VAL A 22 -21.24 24.75 13.53
C VAL A 22 -20.97 23.26 13.75
N GLY A 23 -21.77 22.60 14.59
CA GLY A 23 -21.67 21.16 14.84
C GLY A 23 -22.03 20.35 13.60
N LEU A 24 -23.17 20.65 12.97
CA LEU A 24 -23.60 19.99 11.74
C LEU A 24 -22.64 20.27 10.58
N PHE A 25 -22.15 21.50 10.45
CA PHE A 25 -21.13 21.85 9.47
C PHE A 25 -19.86 21.02 9.66
N SER A 26 -19.36 20.95 10.90
CA SER A 26 -18.14 20.20 11.24
C SER A 26 -18.30 18.70 10.98
N GLU A 27 -19.45 18.13 11.34
CA GLU A 27 -19.74 16.72 11.09
C GLU A 27 -19.87 16.41 9.60
N GLY A 28 -20.55 17.29 8.84
CA GLY A 28 -20.68 17.16 7.41
C GLY A 28 -19.34 17.29 6.68
N LEU A 29 -18.49 18.23 7.11
CA LEU A 29 -17.13 18.37 6.62
C LEU A 29 -16.26 17.14 6.94
N TRP A 30 -16.40 16.57 8.14
CA TRP A 30 -15.72 15.33 8.54
C TRP A 30 -16.08 14.16 7.63
N ARG A 31 -17.37 13.91 7.41
CA ARG A 31 -17.84 12.83 6.52
C ARG A 31 -17.38 13.06 5.07
N THR A 32 -17.36 14.31 4.62
CA THR A 32 -16.85 14.67 3.30
C THR A 32 -15.35 14.38 3.20
N ALA A 33 -14.57 14.77 4.19
CA ALA A 33 -13.13 14.49 4.25
C ALA A 33 -12.84 12.98 4.17
N GLN A 34 -13.56 12.16 4.94
CA GLN A 34 -13.41 10.70 4.92
C GLN A 34 -13.69 10.10 3.53
N ARG A 35 -14.72 10.55 2.81
CA ARG A 35 -15.01 10.08 1.46
C ARG A 35 -13.95 10.51 0.45
N GLN A 36 -13.46 11.75 0.56
CA GLN A 36 -12.39 12.25 -0.31
C GLN A 36 -11.06 11.51 -0.05
N GLU A 37 -10.75 11.22 1.22
CA GLU A 37 -9.63 10.35 1.60
C GLU A 37 -9.77 8.96 0.97
N ALA A 38 -10.93 8.33 1.10
CA ALA A 38 -11.20 7.01 0.51
C ALA A 38 -11.16 7.03 -1.04
N SER A 39 -11.30 8.20 -1.65
CA SER A 39 -11.20 8.43 -3.10
C SER A 39 -9.79 8.85 -3.55
N GLY A 40 -8.81 8.83 -2.65
CA GLY A 40 -7.40 9.18 -2.93
C GLY A 40 -7.11 10.67 -3.03
N ARG A 41 -8.07 11.55 -2.71
CA ARG A 41 -7.90 13.01 -2.74
C ARG A 41 -7.37 13.51 -1.40
N THR A 42 -6.16 13.09 -1.08
CA THR A 42 -5.50 13.33 0.21
C THR A 42 -5.32 14.81 0.53
N ASP A 43 -5.01 15.65 -0.46
CA ASP A 43 -4.81 17.09 -0.27
C ASP A 43 -6.04 17.80 0.29
N PHE A 44 -7.24 17.39 -0.16
CA PHE A 44 -8.49 17.96 0.35
C PHE A 44 -8.76 17.45 1.76
N ALA A 45 -8.64 16.13 1.97
CA ALA A 45 -8.86 15.52 3.27
C ALA A 45 -7.94 16.12 4.34
N GLU A 46 -6.67 16.33 4.02
CA GLU A 46 -5.70 16.96 4.91
C GLU A 46 -6.11 18.38 5.31
N ARG A 47 -6.50 19.22 4.35
CA ARG A 47 -6.98 20.58 4.62
C ARG A 47 -8.23 20.57 5.49
N ALA A 48 -9.18 19.67 5.21
CA ALA A 48 -10.40 19.53 5.98
C ALA A 48 -10.13 19.07 7.42
N TYR A 49 -9.24 18.09 7.61
CA TYR A 49 -8.84 17.63 8.94
C TYR A 49 -8.08 18.68 9.73
N ARG A 50 -7.19 19.48 9.11
CA ARG A 50 -6.55 20.62 9.79
C ARG A 50 -7.60 21.62 10.26
N TRP A 51 -8.54 21.99 9.40
CA TRP A 51 -9.62 22.90 9.79
C TRP A 51 -10.47 22.33 10.94
N LEU A 52 -10.80 21.03 10.90
CA LEU A 52 -11.56 20.37 11.97
C LEU A 52 -10.78 20.25 13.28
N LYS A 53 -9.47 20.09 13.22
CA LYS A 53 -8.59 20.13 14.40
C LYS A 53 -8.64 21.49 15.09
N ASP A 54 -8.68 22.57 14.30
CA ASP A 54 -8.62 23.93 14.82
C ASP A 54 -10.02 24.43 15.26
N CYS A 55 -11.06 24.10 14.49
CA CYS A 55 -12.40 24.68 14.63
C CYS A 55 -13.50 23.69 15.07
N GLY A 56 -13.27 22.37 15.00
CA GLY A 56 -14.29 21.35 15.26
C GLY A 56 -14.71 21.23 16.73
N THR A 57 -15.67 20.35 17.02
CA THR A 57 -16.04 19.96 18.39
C THR A 57 -14.94 19.14 19.05
N ALA A 58 -14.93 19.02 20.39
CA ALA A 58 -13.86 18.31 21.12
C ALA A 58 -13.59 16.89 20.58
N ASP A 59 -14.65 16.10 20.37
CA ASP A 59 -14.54 14.74 19.83
C ASP A 59 -14.02 14.73 18.39
N LEU A 60 -14.48 15.67 17.56
CA LEU A 60 -14.02 15.78 16.17
C LEU A 60 -12.56 16.26 16.08
N ARG A 61 -12.09 17.10 17.02
CA ARG A 61 -10.70 17.56 17.04
C ARG A 61 -9.74 16.41 17.30
N GLU A 62 -10.02 15.59 18.31
CA GLU A 62 -9.17 14.43 18.64
C GLU A 62 -9.15 13.42 17.49
N ASN A 63 -10.30 13.18 16.86
CA ASN A 63 -10.40 12.29 15.71
C ASN A 63 -9.71 12.86 14.46
N ALA A 64 -9.83 14.17 14.22
CA ALA A 64 -9.16 14.87 13.13
C ALA A 64 -7.65 14.89 13.31
N GLU A 65 -7.14 15.06 14.53
CA GLU A 65 -5.72 14.98 14.82
C GLU A 65 -5.14 13.60 14.54
N ARG A 66 -5.81 12.54 15.01
CA ARG A 66 -5.43 11.15 14.71
C ARG A 66 -5.43 10.86 13.22
N ARG A 67 -6.48 11.25 12.50
CA ARG A 67 -6.57 11.05 11.04
C ARG A 67 -5.55 11.88 10.28
N LEU A 68 -5.30 13.12 10.69
CA LEU A 68 -4.30 13.99 10.09
C LEU A 68 -2.90 13.38 10.22
N ALA A 69 -2.56 12.80 11.37
CA ALA A 69 -1.31 12.07 11.56
C ALA A 69 -1.19 10.91 10.55
N VAL A 70 -2.24 10.10 10.38
CA VAL A 70 -2.24 8.99 9.42
C VAL A 70 -2.07 9.46 7.97
N VAL A 71 -2.79 10.52 7.58
CA VAL A 71 -2.75 11.07 6.21
C VAL A 71 -1.37 11.66 5.88
N THR A 72 -0.68 12.22 6.87
CA THR A 72 0.66 12.81 6.72
C THR A 72 1.80 11.80 6.88
N GLY A 73 1.50 10.49 6.99
CA GLY A 73 2.49 9.41 7.13
C GLY A 73 2.89 9.08 8.58
N GLY A 74 2.40 9.85 9.54
CA GLY A 74 2.46 9.56 10.97
C GLY A 74 1.37 8.57 11.44
N GLY A 75 1.09 8.56 12.74
CA GLY A 75 0.07 7.71 13.35
C GLY A 75 0.55 6.31 13.72
N SER A 76 -0.35 5.54 14.33
CA SER A 76 -0.04 4.17 14.77
C SER A 76 0.17 3.24 13.57
N PHE A 77 0.89 2.13 13.77
CA PHE A 77 1.04 1.13 12.69
C PHE A 77 -0.31 0.53 12.26
N GLY A 78 -1.23 0.32 13.21
CA GLY A 78 -2.55 -0.26 12.93
C GLY A 78 -3.39 0.60 11.99
N GLU A 79 -3.49 1.90 12.25
CA GLU A 79 -4.29 2.81 11.42
C GLU A 79 -3.70 2.97 10.01
N ARG A 80 -2.36 2.99 9.90
CA ARG A 80 -1.67 3.00 8.61
C ARG A 80 -1.91 1.72 7.83
N PHE A 81 -1.83 0.56 8.48
CA PHE A 81 -2.09 -0.73 7.86
C PHE A 81 -3.54 -0.82 7.39
N GLU A 82 -4.50 -0.36 8.18
CA GLU A 82 -5.91 -0.34 7.79
C GLU A 82 -6.12 0.50 6.53
N ARG A 83 -5.58 1.72 6.50
CA ARG A 83 -5.64 2.59 5.31
C ARG A 83 -5.01 1.94 4.08
N LEU A 84 -3.81 1.38 4.21
CA LEU A 84 -3.11 0.72 3.11
C LEU A 84 -3.86 -0.52 2.62
N SER A 85 -4.44 -1.31 3.53
CA SER A 85 -5.20 -2.51 3.18
C SER A 85 -6.50 -2.19 2.45
N GLN A 86 -7.20 -1.11 2.80
CA GLN A 86 -8.37 -0.62 2.06
C GLN A 86 -8.00 -0.16 0.65
N GLY A 87 -6.91 0.59 0.51
CA GLY A 87 -6.37 0.99 -0.80
C GLY A 87 -5.98 -0.22 -1.64
N PHE A 88 -5.26 -1.16 -1.04
CA PHE A 88 -4.85 -2.40 -1.69
C PHE A 88 -6.05 -3.26 -2.12
N ALA A 89 -7.10 -3.37 -1.31
CA ALA A 89 -8.30 -4.13 -1.68
C ALA A 89 -9.01 -3.53 -2.91
N LYS A 90 -9.05 -2.19 -3.00
CA LYS A 90 -9.57 -1.48 -4.18
C LYS A 90 -8.68 -1.70 -5.40
N GLU A 91 -7.36 -1.55 -5.26
CA GLU A 91 -6.41 -1.77 -6.36
C GLU A 91 -6.33 -3.24 -6.79
N ALA A 92 -6.47 -4.20 -5.86
CA ALA A 92 -6.47 -5.62 -6.18
C ALA A 92 -7.71 -6.05 -6.99
N SER A 93 -8.76 -5.23 -6.98
CA SER A 93 -9.94 -5.43 -7.82
C SER A 93 -9.77 -4.85 -9.23
N ASP A 94 -8.69 -4.08 -9.48
CA ASP A 94 -8.39 -3.53 -10.80
C ASP A 94 -7.75 -4.62 -11.69
N PRO A 95 -8.39 -5.00 -12.83
CA PRO A 95 -7.84 -5.99 -13.74
C PRO A 95 -6.45 -5.61 -14.29
N ALA A 96 -6.13 -4.33 -14.43
CA ALA A 96 -4.81 -3.89 -14.86
C ALA A 96 -3.75 -4.18 -13.78
N MET A 97 -4.09 -3.96 -12.50
CA MET A 97 -3.23 -4.26 -11.37
C MET A 97 -3.02 -5.77 -11.22
N LEU A 98 -4.07 -6.57 -11.42
CA LEU A 98 -3.99 -8.04 -11.41
C LEU A 98 -3.07 -8.57 -12.52
N LEU A 99 -3.18 -8.01 -13.73
CA LEU A 99 -2.26 -8.32 -14.83
C LEU A 99 -0.82 -7.93 -14.49
N ALA A 100 -0.60 -6.73 -13.93
CA ALA A 100 0.72 -6.29 -13.51
C ALA A 100 1.31 -7.19 -12.41
N MET A 101 0.52 -7.59 -11.41
CA MET A 101 0.95 -8.55 -10.39
C MET A 101 1.24 -9.93 -10.99
N GLY A 102 0.45 -10.39 -11.97
CA GLY A 102 0.67 -11.65 -12.68
C GLY A 102 1.98 -11.65 -13.47
N VAL A 103 2.24 -10.59 -14.23
CA VAL A 103 3.48 -10.41 -15.00
C VAL A 103 4.69 -10.23 -14.09
N GLY A 104 4.59 -9.40 -13.05
CA GLY A 104 5.68 -9.26 -12.07
C GLY A 104 6.01 -10.58 -11.38
N GLY A 105 4.97 -11.34 -11.01
CA GLY A 105 5.12 -12.66 -10.40
C GLY A 105 5.76 -13.70 -11.33
N SER A 106 5.48 -13.66 -12.64
CA SER A 106 6.10 -14.57 -13.61
C SER A 106 7.57 -14.22 -13.84
N ILE A 107 7.91 -12.93 -13.94
CA ILE A 107 9.29 -12.45 -14.05
C ILE A 107 10.08 -12.87 -12.81
N TYR A 108 9.57 -12.63 -11.60
CA TYR A 108 10.24 -13.06 -10.37
C TYR A 108 10.49 -14.56 -10.32
N LYS A 109 9.49 -15.37 -10.69
CA LYS A 109 9.66 -16.83 -10.76
C LYS A 109 10.71 -17.23 -11.79
N ALA A 110 10.73 -16.59 -12.97
CA ALA A 110 11.71 -16.85 -14.02
C ALA A 110 13.13 -16.45 -13.57
N THR A 111 13.31 -15.28 -12.98
CA THR A 111 14.59 -14.82 -12.42
C THR A 111 15.07 -15.71 -11.29
N LYS A 112 14.16 -16.13 -10.40
CA LYS A 112 14.47 -17.09 -9.33
C LYS A 112 14.88 -18.45 -9.90
N LEU A 113 14.22 -18.94 -10.95
CA LEU A 113 14.59 -20.18 -11.62
C LEU A 113 15.94 -20.07 -12.31
N ALA A 114 16.20 -18.96 -13.01
CA ALA A 114 17.45 -18.71 -13.72
C ALA A 114 18.64 -18.60 -12.75
N THR A 115 18.45 -17.91 -11.62
CA THR A 115 19.47 -17.83 -10.57
C THR A 115 19.71 -19.19 -9.91
N MET A 116 18.65 -19.94 -9.57
CA MET A 116 18.77 -21.30 -9.05
C MET A 116 19.45 -22.25 -10.05
N SER A 117 19.12 -22.18 -11.34
CA SER A 117 19.72 -22.98 -12.42
C SER A 117 21.21 -22.69 -12.56
N ARG A 118 21.61 -21.41 -12.52
CA ARG A 118 23.02 -20.99 -12.60
C ARG A 118 23.83 -21.39 -11.36
N LEU A 119 23.22 -21.34 -10.18
CA LEU A 119 23.85 -21.77 -8.93
C LEU A 119 23.92 -23.30 -8.82
N ALA A 120 22.93 -24.04 -9.34
CA ALA A 120 22.90 -25.51 -9.32
C ALA A 120 24.09 -26.13 -10.08
N GLY A 121 24.60 -25.45 -11.11
CA GLY A 121 25.80 -25.87 -11.84
C GLY A 121 27.14 -25.58 -11.14
N ARG A 122 27.16 -24.87 -10.00
CA ARG A 122 28.42 -24.31 -9.43
C ARG A 122 28.65 -24.57 -7.92
N ALA A 123 27.70 -25.15 -7.18
CA ALA A 123 27.77 -25.27 -5.72
C ALA A 123 27.95 -26.71 -5.20
N GLY A 124 29.00 -26.91 -4.39
CA GLY A 124 29.23 -28.14 -3.60
C GLY A 124 28.17 -28.37 -2.51
N TYR A 125 28.13 -29.60 -1.98
CA TYR A 125 27.07 -30.15 -1.12
C TYR A 125 26.64 -29.26 0.07
N TRP A 126 27.54 -28.45 0.63
CA TRP A 126 27.27 -27.58 1.79
C TRP A 126 26.55 -26.25 1.46
N GLY A 127 26.56 -25.78 0.20
CA GLY A 127 25.93 -24.53 -0.23
C GLY A 127 24.45 -24.64 -0.65
N ARG A 128 23.93 -25.87 -0.72
CA ARG A 128 22.62 -26.19 -1.35
C ARG A 128 21.38 -25.81 -0.52
N GLY A 129 21.54 -25.50 0.76
CA GLY A 129 20.41 -25.35 1.70
C GLY A 129 19.89 -23.92 1.84
N LEU A 130 20.61 -23.10 2.63
CA LEU A 130 20.17 -21.78 3.08
C LEU A 130 20.73 -20.64 2.22
N GLY A 131 22.02 -20.69 1.87
CA GLY A 131 22.72 -19.61 1.17
C GLY A 131 22.20 -19.37 -0.25
N MET A 132 21.96 -20.43 -1.03
CA MET A 132 21.34 -20.34 -2.36
C MET A 132 19.91 -19.77 -2.33
N LYS A 133 19.13 -20.05 -1.27
CA LYS A 133 17.74 -19.60 -1.16
C LYS A 133 17.65 -18.12 -0.79
N LEU A 134 18.53 -17.64 0.08
CA LEU A 134 18.66 -16.22 0.41
C LEU A 134 19.23 -15.42 -0.76
N ALA A 135 20.29 -15.90 -1.41
CA ALA A 135 20.88 -15.23 -2.57
C ALA A 135 19.91 -15.18 -3.77
N GLY A 136 19.19 -16.28 -4.04
CA GLY A 136 18.16 -16.30 -5.09
C GLY A 136 16.95 -15.43 -4.77
N GLY A 137 16.59 -15.28 -3.49
CA GLY A 137 15.54 -14.37 -3.02
C GLY A 137 15.93 -12.89 -3.20
N PHE A 138 17.13 -12.51 -2.76
CA PHE A 138 17.64 -11.13 -2.88
C PHE A 138 17.90 -10.72 -4.34
N ALA A 139 18.47 -11.60 -5.16
CA ALA A 139 18.72 -11.31 -6.58
C ALA A 139 17.43 -11.16 -7.39
N GLY A 140 16.39 -11.94 -7.08
CA GLY A 140 15.06 -11.77 -7.68
C GLY A 140 14.39 -10.45 -7.28
N TYR A 141 14.55 -10.03 -6.02
CA TYR A 141 13.97 -8.80 -5.50
C TYR A 141 14.65 -7.54 -6.05
N ALA A 142 15.98 -7.56 -6.21
CA ALA A 142 16.74 -6.46 -6.81
C ALA A 142 16.36 -6.19 -8.28
N LEU A 143 15.88 -7.22 -8.99
CA LEU A 143 15.38 -7.11 -10.37
C LEU A 143 13.88 -6.77 -10.45
N GLU A 144 13.07 -7.04 -9.43
CA GLU A 144 11.65 -6.65 -9.39
C GLU A 144 11.48 -5.12 -9.29
N ALA A 145 12.36 -4.41 -8.57
CA ALA A 145 12.26 -2.95 -8.36
C ALA A 145 12.21 -2.10 -9.66
N PRO A 146 13.07 -2.29 -10.67
CA PRO A 146 12.99 -1.55 -11.93
C PRO A 146 11.78 -1.95 -12.79
N VAL A 147 11.26 -3.18 -12.64
CA VAL A 147 10.10 -3.64 -13.41
C VAL A 147 8.81 -3.03 -12.88
N PHE A 148 8.63 -2.92 -11.57
CA PHE A 148 7.46 -2.25 -10.98
C PHE A 148 7.42 -0.75 -11.31
N THR A 149 8.58 -0.09 -11.35
CA THR A 149 8.68 1.32 -11.76
C THR A 149 8.42 1.51 -13.26
N ALA A 150 8.87 0.58 -14.12
CA ALA A 150 8.62 0.62 -15.56
C ALA A 150 7.16 0.32 -15.92
N VAL A 151 6.56 -0.72 -15.34
CA VAL A 151 5.15 -1.10 -15.58
C VAL A 151 4.21 -0.05 -14.99
N GLY A 152 4.55 0.53 -13.82
CA GLY A 152 3.82 1.66 -13.24
C GLY A 152 3.83 2.91 -14.14
N ARG A 153 4.95 3.20 -14.81
CA ARG A 153 5.02 4.29 -15.80
C ARG A 153 4.18 4.01 -17.05
N TRP A 154 4.10 2.75 -17.47
CA TRP A 154 3.42 2.39 -18.72
C TRP A 154 1.90 2.23 -18.56
N GLY A 155 1.44 1.69 -17.43
CA GLY A 155 0.01 1.45 -17.19
C GLY A 155 -0.82 2.65 -16.72
N ARG A 156 -0.19 3.71 -16.17
CA ARG A 156 -0.91 4.83 -15.52
C ARG A 156 -0.69 6.22 -16.12
N GLY A 157 -0.12 6.34 -17.32
CA GLY A 157 -0.07 7.60 -18.06
C GLY A 157 0.51 8.78 -17.26
N GLU A 158 1.82 8.74 -17.00
CA GLU A 158 2.71 9.87 -16.68
C GLU A 158 2.32 10.94 -15.61
N LYS A 159 1.25 10.79 -14.82
CA LYS A 159 0.80 11.86 -13.90
C LYS A 159 0.98 11.62 -12.40
N LEU A 160 1.54 10.49 -11.96
CA LEU A 160 1.57 10.11 -10.52
C LEU A 160 2.97 9.90 -9.92
N LEU A 161 3.98 10.65 -10.36
CA LEU A 161 5.29 10.67 -9.71
C LEU A 161 5.53 11.98 -8.96
N GLY A 162 4.62 12.31 -8.05
CA GLY A 162 4.92 13.21 -6.93
C GLY A 162 5.83 12.49 -5.91
N PRO A 163 6.70 13.21 -5.19
CA PRO A 163 7.68 12.63 -4.25
C PRO A 163 7.05 11.73 -3.17
N GLY A 164 5.81 12.02 -2.72
CA GLY A 164 5.12 11.20 -1.71
C GLY A 164 4.65 9.82 -2.18
N SER A 165 4.30 9.65 -3.47
CA SER A 165 3.83 8.36 -4.00
C SER A 165 4.94 7.33 -4.16
N ARG A 166 6.21 7.76 -4.18
CA ARG A 166 7.38 6.86 -4.26
C ARG A 166 7.65 6.15 -2.94
N GLU A 167 7.46 6.84 -1.81
CA GLU A 167 7.62 6.27 -0.48
C GLU A 167 6.52 5.24 -0.18
N GLU A 168 5.28 5.50 -0.58
CA GLU A 168 4.19 4.53 -0.44
C GLU A 168 4.39 3.28 -1.32
N LEU A 169 4.93 3.44 -2.54
CA LEU A 169 5.27 2.31 -3.40
C LEU A 169 6.44 1.50 -2.83
N LEU A 170 7.45 2.16 -2.27
CA LEU A 170 8.58 1.50 -1.64
C LEU A 170 8.16 0.77 -0.36
N SER A 171 7.32 1.38 0.49
CA SER A 171 6.81 0.73 1.70
C SER A 171 5.94 -0.47 1.35
N SER A 172 5.09 -0.34 0.31
CA SER A 172 4.25 -1.43 -0.18
C SER A 172 5.08 -2.57 -0.76
N CYS A 173 6.13 -2.26 -1.51
CA CYS A 173 7.09 -3.26 -2.00
C CYS A 173 7.80 -3.96 -0.84
N LEU A 174 8.25 -3.22 0.17
CA LEU A 174 8.93 -3.76 1.36
C LEU A 174 8.03 -4.72 2.14
N VAL A 175 6.76 -4.35 2.35
CA VAL A 175 5.76 -5.20 3.02
C VAL A 175 5.47 -6.46 2.21
N LEU A 176 5.31 -6.34 0.89
CA LEU A 176 5.14 -7.49 -0.01
C LEU A 176 6.37 -8.41 -0.03
N GLY A 177 7.57 -7.83 0.02
CA GLY A 177 8.84 -8.55 0.16
C GLY A 177 8.92 -9.31 1.49
N ALA A 178 8.55 -8.66 2.59
CA ALA A 178 8.50 -9.26 3.92
C ALA A 178 7.47 -10.40 4.01
N MET A 179 6.29 -10.25 3.42
CA MET A 179 5.28 -11.33 3.36
C MET A 179 5.73 -12.51 2.50
N LYS A 180 6.31 -12.28 1.31
CA LYS A 180 6.87 -13.36 0.48
C LYS A 180 8.06 -14.05 1.17
N GLY A 181 8.89 -13.31 1.89
CA GLY A 181 10.01 -13.84 2.67
C GLY A 181 9.54 -14.69 3.87
N GLY A 182 8.54 -14.21 4.62
CA GLY A 182 7.98 -14.92 5.78
C GLY A 182 7.15 -16.16 5.41
N GLY A 183 6.41 -16.12 4.30
CA GLY A 183 5.59 -17.25 3.83
C GLY A 183 6.40 -18.48 3.42
N GLY A 184 7.67 -18.31 3.06
CA GLY A 184 8.59 -19.43 2.80
C GLY A 184 9.02 -20.18 4.07
N LEU A 185 9.09 -19.49 5.21
CA LEU A 185 9.46 -20.04 6.51
C LEU A 185 8.29 -20.77 7.20
N SER A 186 7.06 -20.21 7.12
CA SER A 186 5.88 -20.81 7.77
C SER A 186 5.48 -22.16 7.17
N ARG A 187 5.64 -22.33 5.85
CA ARG A 187 5.36 -23.61 5.17
C ARG A 187 6.38 -24.71 5.49
N GLN A 188 7.57 -24.37 5.99
CA GLN A 188 8.57 -25.36 6.44
C GLN A 188 8.36 -25.78 7.89
N VAL A 189 7.93 -24.87 8.77
CA VAL A 189 7.57 -25.21 10.16
C VAL A 189 6.38 -26.18 10.20
N LEU A 190 5.42 -26.04 9.29
CA LEU A 190 4.29 -26.97 9.17
C LEU A 190 4.66 -28.32 8.54
N ARG A 191 5.73 -28.39 7.73
CA ARG A 191 6.16 -29.64 7.07
C ARG A 191 7.23 -30.41 7.84
N GLY A 192 7.93 -29.75 8.77
CA GLY A 192 8.93 -30.37 9.66
C GLY A 192 8.34 -30.99 10.93
N ARG A 193 7.05 -30.78 11.22
CA ARG A 193 6.38 -31.25 12.45
C ARG A 193 5.54 -32.52 12.29
N GLY A 194 5.57 -33.16 11.12
CA GLY A 194 4.77 -34.36 10.82
C GLY A 194 5.62 -35.52 10.34
N ASN A 195 6.43 -36.14 11.22
CA ASN A 195 6.63 -37.59 11.23
C ASN A 195 7.37 -38.08 12.50
N PRO A 196 6.66 -38.36 13.61
CA PRO A 196 7.12 -39.28 14.63
C PRO A 196 6.50 -40.66 14.36
N ALA A 197 6.98 -41.35 13.33
CA ALA A 197 6.64 -42.74 13.10
C ALA A 197 7.85 -43.39 12.45
N LEU A 198 8.66 -44.05 13.28
CA LEU A 198 9.56 -45.19 13.05
C LEU A 198 10.64 -45.20 14.14
N GLU A 199 10.23 -45.55 15.36
CA GLU A 199 11.02 -46.35 16.31
C GLU A 199 10.08 -47.37 16.97
#